data_AF-A0A5E7YZQ6-F1
#
_entry.id   AF-A0A5E7YZQ6-F1
#
_cell.length_a   1.000
_cell.length_b   1.000
_cell.length_c   1.000
_cell.angle_alpha   90.00
_cell.angle_beta   90.00
_cell.angle_gamma   90.00
#
_symmetry.space_group_name_H-M   'P 1'
#
loop_
_entity.id
_entity.type
_entity.pdbx_description
1 polymer ?
#
loop_
_entity_poly.entity_id
_entity_poly.type
_entity_poly.pdbx_seq_one_letter_code
_entity_poly.pdbx_strand_id
1 'polypeptide(L)' 'MTKTNTPKGPTHEVFHVVGDKDKARWTKIGVGWQHQDHDGLNLVINYTPLVAGRTVVRKIKAQQEEA' A
#
# COMPACT_ATOMS: atom_id res chain seq x y z
N MET A 1 -16.62 -12.39 -21.28
CA MET A 1 -15.28 -12.12 -20.73
C MET A 1 -15.24 -10.65 -20.32
N THR A 2 -15.58 -10.35 -19.07
CA THR A 2 -15.62 -8.98 -18.55
C THR A 2 -14.20 -8.45 -18.40
N LYS A 3 -13.80 -7.52 -19.27
CA LYS A 3 -12.53 -6.82 -19.18
C LYS A 3 -12.60 -5.86 -18.00
N THR A 4 -12.08 -6.27 -16.84
CA THR A 4 -11.79 -5.37 -15.73
C THR A 4 -10.74 -4.38 -16.21
N ASN A 5 -11.20 -3.18 -16.55
CA ASN A 5 -10.38 -2.02 -16.86
C ASN A 5 -9.37 -1.84 -15.72
N THR A 6 -8.13 -2.32 -15.91
CA THR A 6 -7.10 -2.26 -14.87
C THR A 6 -6.80 -0.79 -14.64
N PRO A 7 -7.19 -0.21 -13.50
CA PRO A 7 -6.95 1.20 -13.31
C PRO A 7 -5.43 1.41 -13.23
N LYS A 8 -4.94 2.50 -13.81
CA LYS A 8 -3.58 3.07 -13.57
C LYS A 8 -3.38 3.49 -12.09
N GLY A 9 -4.20 2.96 -11.19
CA GLY A 9 -4.20 3.24 -9.77
C GLY A 9 -3.06 2.51 -9.06
N PRO A 10 -2.84 2.86 -7.79
CA PRO A 10 -1.81 2.24 -6.98
C PRO A 10 -2.04 0.73 -6.87
N THR A 11 -0.95 -0.02 -6.90
CA THR A 11 -0.95 -1.49 -6.74
C THR A 11 -0.71 -1.91 -5.29
N HIS A 12 -0.05 -1.04 -4.51
CA HIS A 12 0.38 -1.29 -3.16
C HIS A 12 0.03 -0.10 -2.26
N GLU A 13 -0.20 -0.37 -0.99
CA GLU A 13 -0.33 0.61 0.08
C GLU A 13 0.91 0.55 0.98
N VAL A 14 1.33 1.72 1.45
CA VAL A 14 2.46 1.87 2.35
C VAL A 14 1.93 2.28 3.72
N PHE A 15 2.24 1.47 4.73
CA PHE A 15 1.84 1.70 6.11
C PHE A 15 3.07 1.94 6.98
N HIS A 16 2.94 2.88 7.90
CA HIS A 16 3.81 2.97 9.06
C HIS A 16 3.17 2.20 10.21
N VAL A 17 3.91 1.27 10.78
CA VAL A 17 3.45 0.38 11.85
C VAL A 17 4.27 0.65 13.10
N VAL A 18 3.58 1.06 14.17
CA VAL A 18 4.18 1.35 15.47
C VAL A 18 3.64 0.38 16.50
N GLY A 19 4.53 -0.19 17.31
CA GLY A 19 4.20 -1.17 18.35
C GLY A 19 4.26 -2.63 17.87
N ASP A 20 3.98 -3.53 18.82
CA ASP A 20 4.15 -4.96 18.68
C ASP A 20 2.83 -5.73 18.73
N LYS A 21 2.77 -6.80 17.93
CA LYS A 21 1.67 -7.77 17.84
C LYS A 21 0.30 -7.09 17.78
N ASP A 22 -0.56 -7.36 18.75
CA ASP A 22 -1.98 -6.98 18.75
C ASP A 22 -2.22 -5.51 19.07
N LYS A 23 -1.19 -4.80 19.56
CA LYS A 23 -1.24 -3.34 19.81
C LYS A 23 -0.61 -2.52 18.69
N ALA A 24 -0.25 -3.17 17.58
CA ALA A 24 0.37 -2.49 16.45
C ALA A 24 -0.61 -1.49 15.82
N ARG A 25 -0.24 -0.22 15.81
CA ARG A 25 -0.98 0.83 15.11
C ARG A 25 -0.50 0.90 13.68
N TRP A 26 -1.41 0.66 12.74
CA TRP A 26 -1.17 0.78 11.31
C TRP A 26 -1.68 2.13 10.84
N THR A 27 -0.80 2.93 10.25
CA THR A 27 -1.15 4.23 9.68
C THR A 27 -0.74 4.25 8.23
N LYS A 28 -1.70 4.49 7.33
CA LYS A 28 -1.41 4.61 5.89
C LYS A 28 -0.66 5.91 5.65
N ILE A 29 0.55 5.82 5.11
CA ILE A 29 1.43 6.98 4.84
C ILE A 29 1.64 7.24 3.35
N GLY A 30 1.29 6.26 2.51
CA GLY A 30 1.51 6.37 1.08
C GLY A 30 0.95 5.19 0.29
N VAL A 31 1.31 5.17 -0.99
CA VAL A 31 0.90 4.16 -1.95
C VAL A 31 2.06 3.84 -2.90
N GLY A 32 1.98 2.70 -3.59
CA GLY A 32 3.02 2.24 -4.50
C GLY A 32 2.49 1.64 -5.80
N TRP A 33 3.28 1.78 -6.85
CA TRP A 33 3.04 1.20 -8.17
C TRP A 33 4.13 0.20 -8.50
N GLN A 34 3.73 -1.03 -8.79
CA GLN A 34 4.64 -2.05 -9.26
C GLN A 34 5.11 -1.69 -10.67
N HIS A 35 6.40 -1.88 -10.91
CA HIS A 35 7.01 -1.69 -12.22
C HIS A 35 6.54 -2.79 -13.19
N GLN A 36 6.72 -2.55 -14.48
CA GLN A 36 6.30 -3.50 -15.52
C GLN A 36 7.14 -4.79 -15.52
N ASP A 37 8.38 -4.72 -15.06
CA ASP A 37 9.29 -5.86 -14.89
C ASP A 37 8.98 -6.68 -13.63
N HIS A 38 8.04 -6.22 -12.80
CA HIS A 38 7.68 -6.80 -11.50
C HIS A 38 8.81 -6.86 -10.46
N ASP A 39 9.98 -6.27 -10.72
CA ASP A 39 11.16 -6.30 -9.85
C ASP A 39 11.26 -5.02 -8.98
N GLY A 40 10.54 -3.97 -9.37
CA GLY A 40 10.54 -2.68 -8.67
C GLY A 40 9.16 -2.18 -8.22
N LEU A 41 9.19 -1.22 -7.30
CA LEU A 41 8.05 -0.45 -6.82
C LEU A 41 8.39 1.04 -6.80
N ASN A 42 7.57 1.87 -7.43
CA ASN A 42 7.57 3.31 -7.21
C ASN A 42 6.69 3.63 -6.01
N LEU A 43 7.25 4.28 -4.98
CA LEU A 43 6.52 4.67 -3.78
C LEU A 43 6.28 6.18 -3.78
N VAL A 44 5.05 6.58 -3.46
CA VAL A 44 4.70 7.97 -3.17
C VAL A 44 4.27 8.04 -1.71
N ILE A 45 5.03 8.77 -0.91
CA ILE A 45 4.82 8.94 0.52
C ILE A 45 4.56 10.41 0.77
N ASN A 46 3.36 10.74 1.26
CA ASN A 46 2.96 12.13 1.48
C ASN A 46 3.36 12.65 2.85
N TYR A 47 3.62 11.75 3.80
CA TYR A 47 3.92 12.07 5.18
C TYR A 47 5.09 11.23 5.68
N THR A 48 6.06 11.87 6.32
CA THR A 48 7.13 11.16 7.01
C THR A 48 6.73 10.90 8.46
N PRO A 49 6.92 9.68 8.99
CA PRO A 49 6.62 9.40 10.39
C PRO A 49 7.63 10.12 11.30
N LEU A 50 7.12 10.76 12.35
CA LEU A 50 7.94 11.44 13.37
C LEU A 50 8.49 10.47 14.43
N VAL A 51 7.87 9.29 14.54
CA VAL A 51 8.22 8.25 15.52
C VAL A 51 8.89 7.07 14.82
N ALA A 52 9.79 6.40 15.55
CA ALA A 52 10.39 5.17 15.07
C ALA A 52 9.33 4.07 14.93
N GLY A 53 9.38 3.34 13.81
CA GLY A 53 8.45 2.26 13.51
C GLY A 53 8.83 1.58 12.20
N ARG A 54 8.02 0.60 11.78
CA ARG A 54 8.26 -0.20 10.58
C ARG A 54 7.48 0.34 9.42
N THR A 55 8.13 0.52 8.27
CA THR A 55 7.44 0.80 7.01
C THR A 55 7.11 -0.51 6.33
N VAL A 56 5.83 -0.74 6.06
CA VAL A 56 5.30 -1.99 5.51
C VAL A 56 4.57 -1.68 4.21
N VAL A 57 4.99 -2.30 3.13
CA VAL A 57 4.32 -2.21 1.82
C VAL A 57 3.45 -3.45 1.63
N ARG A 58 2.17 -3.27 1.30
CA ARG A 58 1.21 -4.38 1.09
C ARG A 58 0.49 -4.19 -0.23
N LYS A 59 0.23 -5.27 -0.94
CA LYS A 59 -0.60 -5.25 -2.15
C LYS A 59 -2.03 -4.86 -1.78
N ILE A 60 -2.61 -3.92 -2.53
CA ILE A 60 -4.01 -3.55 -2.36
C ILE A 60 -4.85 -4.76 -2.71
N LYS A 61 -5.65 -5.23 -1.75
CA LYS A 61 -6.71 -6.18 -2.06
C LYS A 61 -7.74 -5.40 -2.85
N ALA A 62 -7.95 -5.77 -4.11
CA ALA A 62 -9.05 -5.22 -4.89
C ALA A 62 -10.32 -5.41 -4.06
N GLN A 63 -10.90 -4.31 -3.59
CA GLN A 63 -12.23 -4.32 -3.05
C GLN A 63 -13.09 -4.74 -4.24
N GLN A 64 -13.62 -5.96 -4.20
CA GLN A 64 -14.76 -6.27 -5.07
C GLN A 64 -15.83 -5.25 -4.65
N GLU A 65 -16.13 -4.31 -5.54
CA GLU A 65 -17.30 -3.44 -5.46
C GLU A 65 -18.52 -4.38 -5.43
N GLU A 66 -18.99 -4.71 -4.23
CA GLU A 66 -20.36 -5.15 -4.00
C GLU A 66 -21.22 -3.91 -3.78
N ALA A 67 -22.01 -3.56 -4.81
CA ALA A 67 -23.40 -3.05 -4.78
C ALA A 67 -23.66 -2.07 -5.93
#